data_AF-A0A3C1F2N9-F1
#
_entry.id   AF-A0A3C1F2N9-F1
#
_cell.length_a   1.000
_cell.length_b   1.000
_cell.length_c   1.000
_cell.angle_alpha   90.00
_cell.angle_beta   90.00
_cell.angle_gamma   90.00
#
_symmetry.space_group_name_H-M   'P 1'
#
loop_
_entity.id
_entity.type
_entity.pdbx_description
1 polymer ?
#
loop_
_entity_poly.entity_id
_entity_poly.type
_entity_poly.pdbx_seq_one_letter_code
_entity_poly.pdbx_strand_id
1 'polypeptide(L)'
;MNAEERIAALERRIARLENRGPLMGAFTMKPAATNTVVDELRVERLCSGTAADGIGVGLPFMVEDASGNVDEAGNIDVVLTTAAHATQAAEMRFGVLGNTRLALKSGYQVYGFVPLLAPLTSTSWDGDAYSTAAKTLIDLSAVFSAPAGIKAALFRIVCRDSGSAASTSNLGVMLSPNDTASNGPVHCRVDGLPNDVLGEENAVVPCDANGDVYYQLTASGASTLDVWLQIWGYWI
;
A
#
# COMPACT_ATOMS: atom_id res chain seq x y z
N MET A 1 2.73 -60.39 -34.51
CA MET A 1 2.32 -59.05 -34.98
C MET A 1 2.91 -58.85 -36.35
N ASN A 2 2.08 -58.72 -37.38
CA ASN A 2 2.52 -58.52 -38.75
C ASN A 2 3.03 -57.07 -38.95
N ALA A 3 3.65 -56.79 -40.09
CA ALA A 3 4.26 -55.48 -40.35
C ALA A 3 3.23 -54.34 -40.33
N GLU A 4 2.01 -54.60 -40.81
CA GLU A 4 0.92 -53.62 -40.84
C GLU A 4 0.42 -53.27 -39.43
N GLU A 5 0.29 -54.26 -38.55
CA GLU A 5 -0.07 -54.07 -37.14
C GLU A 5 0.99 -53.25 -36.40
N ARG A 6 2.28 -53.42 -36.73
CA ARG A 6 3.37 -52.62 -36.16
C ARG A 6 3.30 -51.16 -36.60
N ILE A 7 3.02 -50.93 -37.89
CA ILE A 7 2.88 -49.59 -38.46
C ILE A 7 1.66 -48.89 -37.88
N ALA A 8 0.51 -49.55 -37.83
CA ALA A 8 -0.71 -49.01 -37.22
C ALA A 8 -0.54 -48.71 -35.72
N ALA A 9 0.24 -49.52 -35.00
CA ALA A 9 0.56 -49.25 -33.59
C ALA A 9 1.50 -48.04 -33.42
N LEU A 10 2.44 -47.85 -34.35
CA LEU A 10 3.33 -46.69 -34.40
C LEU A 10 2.55 -45.42 -34.72
N GLU A 11 1.70 -45.43 -35.74
CA GLU A 11 0.84 -44.30 -36.11
C GLU A 11 -0.09 -43.88 -34.96
N ARG A 12 -0.71 -44.85 -34.26
CA ARG A 12 -1.50 -44.57 -33.04
C ARG A 12 -0.69 -44.02 -31.87
N ARG A 13 0.62 -44.30 -31.85
CA ARG A 13 1.52 -43.83 -30.78
C ARG A 13 2.05 -42.43 -31.11
N ILE A 14 2.32 -42.16 -32.38
CA ILE A 14 2.67 -40.84 -32.91
C ILE A 14 1.50 -39.88 -32.75
N ALA A 15 0.28 -40.26 -33.15
CA ALA A 15 -0.92 -39.44 -32.96
C ALA A 15 -1.22 -39.14 -31.47
N ARG A 16 -0.86 -40.06 -30.57
CA ARG A 16 -0.97 -39.84 -29.12
C ARG A 16 0.14 -38.98 -28.53
N LEU A 17 1.26 -38.82 -29.23
CA LEU A 17 2.34 -37.91 -28.84
C LEU A 17 2.06 -36.50 -29.36
N GLU A 18 1.53 -36.38 -30.58
CA GLU A 18 1.16 -35.11 -31.22
C GLU A 18 -0.07 -34.44 -30.58
N ASN A 19 -0.99 -35.22 -29.98
CA ASN A 19 -2.21 -34.70 -29.35
C ASN A 19 -2.09 -34.51 -27.82
N ARG A 20 -0.87 -34.52 -27.26
CA ARG A 20 -0.68 -34.14 -25.87
C ARG A 20 -0.69 -32.61 -25.85
N GLY A 21 -1.73 -32.01 -25.29
CA GLY A 21 -1.71 -30.58 -24.95
C GLY A 21 -0.48 -30.20 -24.12
N PRO A 22 -0.27 -28.90 -23.82
CA PRO A 22 0.94 -28.42 -23.16
C PRO A 22 1.25 -29.28 -21.93
N LEU A 23 2.48 -29.78 -21.87
CA LEU A 23 2.93 -30.74 -20.87
C LEU A 23 3.09 -29.97 -19.55
N MET A 24 2.07 -30.03 -18.68
CA MET A 24 2.13 -29.40 -17.36
C MET A 24 3.05 -30.24 -16.45
N GLY A 25 4.22 -29.70 -16.12
CA GLY A 25 5.11 -30.28 -15.13
C GLY A 25 4.61 -29.97 -13.72
N ALA A 26 4.28 -30.99 -12.94
CA ALA A 26 3.95 -30.85 -11.52
C ALA A 26 5.01 -31.59 -10.69
N PHE A 27 5.56 -30.90 -9.69
CA PHE A 27 6.38 -31.50 -8.63
C PHE A 27 5.48 -31.64 -7.41
N THR A 28 5.31 -32.87 -6.89
CA THR A 28 4.46 -33.13 -5.73
C THR A 28 4.95 -34.36 -4.99
N MET A 29 5.11 -34.26 -3.67
CA MET A 29 5.39 -35.39 -2.79
C MET A 29 4.32 -35.49 -1.69
N LYS A 30 3.97 -36.72 -1.29
CA LYS A 30 2.99 -36.96 -0.22
C LYS A 30 3.59 -37.83 0.88
N PRO A 31 4.46 -37.25 1.73
CA PRO A 31 5.03 -37.99 2.85
C PRO A 31 3.98 -38.21 3.95
N ALA A 32 4.20 -39.25 4.77
CA ALA A 32 3.31 -39.57 5.90
C ALA A 32 3.53 -38.66 7.12
N ALA A 33 4.70 -37.99 7.20
CA ALA A 33 5.00 -37.05 8.27
C ALA A 33 4.19 -35.75 8.10
N THR A 34 3.57 -35.27 9.18
CA THR A 34 2.62 -34.15 9.14
C THR A 34 3.21 -32.80 9.56
N ASN A 35 4.49 -32.78 9.96
CA ASN A 35 5.12 -31.62 10.59
C ASN A 35 6.63 -31.53 10.28
N THR A 36 7.04 -31.97 9.10
CA THR A 36 8.44 -31.92 8.64
C THR A 36 8.54 -31.08 7.38
N VAL A 37 9.63 -30.32 7.23
CA VAL A 37 9.97 -29.64 5.98
C VAL A 37 10.35 -30.69 4.93
N VAL A 38 9.88 -30.48 3.71
CA VAL A 38 10.06 -31.39 2.59
C VAL A 38 10.48 -30.59 1.37
N ASP A 39 11.64 -30.91 0.81
CA ASP A 39 12.14 -30.26 -0.40
C ASP A 39 11.57 -30.95 -1.63
N GLU A 40 10.66 -30.29 -2.36
CA GLU A 40 10.09 -30.82 -3.61
C GLU A 40 10.84 -30.35 -4.87
N LEU A 41 11.55 -29.21 -4.78
CA LEU A 41 12.37 -28.64 -5.84
C LEU A 41 13.68 -28.12 -5.27
N ARG A 42 14.81 -28.66 -5.74
CA ARG A 42 16.17 -28.24 -5.37
C ARG A 42 16.81 -27.55 -6.57
N VAL A 43 17.21 -26.28 -6.40
CA VAL A 43 17.88 -25.48 -7.43
C VAL A 43 19.26 -25.10 -6.91
N GLU A 44 20.31 -25.47 -7.64
CA GLU A 44 21.69 -25.27 -7.18
C GLU A 44 22.60 -24.75 -8.26
N ARG A 45 23.53 -23.90 -7.83
CA ARG A 45 24.68 -23.47 -8.61
C ARG A 45 25.94 -23.76 -7.81
N LEU A 46 26.87 -24.48 -8.43
CA LEU A 46 28.20 -24.73 -7.90
C LEU A 46 29.24 -23.98 -8.76
N CYS A 47 30.36 -23.59 -8.15
CA CYS A 47 31.51 -23.05 -8.88
C CYS A 47 32.72 -23.97 -8.71
N SER A 48 33.57 -24.05 -9.75
CA SER A 48 34.81 -24.82 -9.71
C SER A 48 35.97 -24.08 -9.02
N GLY A 49 35.80 -22.78 -8.75
CA GLY A 49 36.75 -21.95 -8.00
C GLY A 49 36.23 -21.56 -6.62
N THR A 50 36.89 -20.63 -5.96
CA THR A 50 36.41 -20.04 -4.71
C THR A 50 35.18 -19.17 -4.99
N ALA A 51 34.05 -19.49 -4.35
CA ALA A 51 32.84 -18.68 -4.41
C ALA A 51 33.13 -17.25 -3.94
N ALA A 52 32.70 -16.26 -4.73
CA ALA A 52 32.81 -14.85 -4.41
C ALA A 52 31.44 -14.25 -4.07
N ASP A 53 31.45 -13.11 -3.40
CA ASP A 53 30.23 -12.34 -3.08
C ASP A 53 29.44 -12.07 -4.36
N GLY A 54 28.12 -12.25 -4.29
CA GLY A 54 27.22 -12.16 -5.44
C GLY A 54 26.99 -13.50 -6.17
N ILE A 55 27.61 -14.60 -5.76
CA ILE A 55 27.20 -15.92 -6.25
C ILE A 55 25.76 -16.23 -5.81
N GLY A 56 24.95 -16.75 -6.73
CA GLY A 56 23.54 -17.03 -6.45
C GLY A 56 22.90 -17.93 -7.50
N VAL A 57 21.67 -18.34 -7.22
CA VAL A 57 20.82 -19.21 -8.05
C VAL A 57 19.44 -18.56 -8.19
N GLY A 58 18.77 -18.77 -9.32
CA GLY A 58 17.48 -18.16 -9.60
C GLY A 58 16.50 -19.08 -10.32
N LEU A 59 15.23 -18.74 -10.22
CA LEU A 59 14.10 -19.32 -10.93
C LEU A 59 13.42 -18.23 -11.77
N PRO A 60 13.72 -18.13 -13.07
CA PRO A 60 13.08 -17.15 -13.94
C PRO A 60 11.70 -17.62 -14.39
N PHE A 61 10.76 -16.68 -14.50
CA PHE A 61 9.44 -16.88 -15.06
C PHE A 61 9.37 -16.17 -16.41
N MET A 62 9.38 -16.97 -17.47
CA MET A 62 9.39 -16.50 -18.85
C MET A 62 7.95 -16.47 -19.40
N VAL A 63 7.58 -15.39 -20.07
CA VAL A 63 6.24 -15.19 -20.65
C VAL A 63 6.39 -14.57 -22.05
N GLU A 64 5.55 -15.02 -22.98
CA GLU A 64 5.51 -14.45 -24.34
C GLU A 64 4.78 -13.10 -24.35
N ASP A 65 5.39 -12.09 -24.96
CA ASP A 65 4.80 -10.78 -25.18
C ASP A 65 3.80 -10.79 -26.36
N ALA A 66 3.12 -9.67 -26.59
CA ALA A 66 2.16 -9.56 -27.70
C ALA A 66 2.81 -9.59 -29.09
N SER A 67 4.13 -9.45 -29.18
CA SER A 67 4.90 -9.50 -30.42
C SER A 67 5.50 -10.89 -30.69
N GLY A 68 5.25 -11.86 -29.81
CA GLY A 68 5.76 -13.24 -29.91
C GLY A 68 7.19 -13.43 -29.37
N ASN A 69 7.73 -12.44 -28.65
CA ASN A 69 9.01 -12.57 -27.98
C ASN A 69 8.82 -13.18 -26.59
N VAL A 70 9.72 -14.05 -26.16
CA VAL A 70 9.71 -14.57 -24.78
C VAL A 70 10.59 -13.68 -23.92
N ASP A 71 9.97 -13.03 -22.94
CA ASP A 71 10.62 -12.14 -21.97
C ASP A 71 10.55 -12.70 -20.55
N GLU A 72 11.49 -12.30 -19.70
CA GLU A 72 11.43 -12.62 -18.27
C GLU A 72 10.43 -11.69 -17.57
N ALA A 73 9.27 -12.24 -17.22
CA ALA A 73 8.22 -11.50 -16.52
C ALA A 73 8.53 -11.30 -15.02
N GLY A 74 9.39 -12.14 -14.46
CA GLY A 74 9.86 -12.02 -13.09
C GLY A 74 10.75 -13.19 -12.70
N ASN A 75 11.26 -13.16 -11.47
CA ASN A 75 12.18 -14.18 -10.98
C ASN A 75 12.19 -14.28 -9.46
N ILE A 76 12.65 -15.43 -8.98
CA ILE A 76 13.03 -15.65 -7.58
C ILE A 76 14.52 -15.98 -7.54
N ASP A 77 15.32 -15.14 -6.89
CA ASP A 77 16.75 -15.38 -6.74
C ASP A 77 17.13 -15.54 -5.28
N VAL A 78 18.17 -16.35 -5.04
CA VAL A 78 18.91 -16.38 -3.77
C VAL A 78 20.37 -16.08 -4.06
N VAL A 79 20.92 -15.07 -3.41
CA VAL A 79 22.28 -14.56 -3.64
C VAL A 79 23.03 -14.51 -2.32
N LEU A 80 24.25 -15.05 -2.28
CA LEU A 80 25.17 -14.82 -1.17
C LEU A 80 25.70 -13.40 -1.27
N THR A 81 25.30 -12.53 -0.36
CA THR A 81 25.87 -11.18 -0.21
C THR A 81 27.26 -11.23 0.42
N THR A 82 27.55 -12.32 1.16
CA THR A 82 28.90 -12.68 1.59
C THR A 82 29.10 -14.18 1.41
N ALA A 83 30.06 -14.58 0.57
CA ALA A 83 30.34 -15.99 0.25
C ALA A 83 31.42 -16.62 1.15
N ALA A 84 32.08 -15.82 1.99
CA ALA A 84 33.14 -16.28 2.87
C ALA A 84 32.61 -17.27 3.94
N HIS A 85 33.35 -18.37 4.11
CA HIS A 85 33.00 -19.42 5.06
C HIS A 85 32.95 -18.90 6.51
N ALA A 86 31.98 -19.38 7.28
CA ALA A 86 31.68 -18.99 8.66
C ALA A 86 31.17 -17.56 8.84
N THR A 87 31.08 -16.78 7.76
CA THR A 87 30.50 -15.44 7.74
C THR A 87 29.48 -15.28 6.62
N GLN A 88 28.93 -16.39 6.10
CA GLN A 88 28.03 -16.33 4.95
C GLN A 88 26.79 -15.51 5.28
N ALA A 89 26.44 -14.61 4.37
CA ALA A 89 25.20 -13.84 4.38
C ALA A 89 24.50 -14.02 3.04
N ALA A 90 23.17 -14.05 3.05
CA ALA A 90 22.37 -14.26 1.86
C ALA A 90 21.14 -13.36 1.83
N GLU A 91 20.65 -13.11 0.63
CA GLU A 91 19.41 -12.40 0.36
C GLU A 91 18.56 -13.23 -0.60
N MET A 92 17.24 -13.23 -0.39
CA MET A 92 16.27 -13.72 -1.36
C MET A 92 15.60 -12.53 -2.03
N ARG A 93 15.55 -12.52 -3.37
CA ARG A 93 15.02 -11.43 -4.19
C ARG A 93 13.84 -11.93 -5.01
N PHE A 94 12.81 -11.10 -5.10
CA PHE A 94 11.65 -11.33 -5.96
C PHE A 94 11.59 -10.18 -6.97
N GLY A 95 11.85 -10.46 -8.24
CA GLY A 95 11.80 -9.48 -9.32
C GLY A 95 10.50 -9.62 -10.13
N VAL A 96 10.00 -8.49 -10.62
CA VAL A 96 8.87 -8.41 -11.56
C VAL A 96 9.22 -7.39 -12.63
N LEU A 97 8.97 -7.71 -13.89
CA LEU A 97 9.21 -6.82 -15.01
C LEU A 97 8.29 -5.58 -14.95
N GLY A 98 8.88 -4.39 -15.05
CA GLY A 98 8.16 -3.11 -15.10
C GLY A 98 7.70 -2.56 -13.75
N ASN A 99 6.77 -1.61 -13.78
CA ASN A 99 6.37 -0.80 -12.62
C ASN A 99 5.22 -1.45 -11.82
N THR A 100 5.29 -2.70 -11.37
CA THR A 100 4.09 -3.29 -10.72
C THR A 100 4.33 -4.44 -9.73
N ARG A 101 4.37 -4.07 -8.44
CA ARG A 101 3.75 -4.77 -7.30
C ARG A 101 4.10 -6.27 -7.14
N LEU A 102 4.94 -6.57 -6.15
CA LEU A 102 4.87 -7.86 -5.45
C LEU A 102 3.56 -7.91 -4.66
N ALA A 103 2.53 -8.54 -5.21
CA ALA A 103 1.23 -8.67 -4.56
C ALA A 103 1.31 -9.68 -3.40
N LEU A 104 1.62 -9.19 -2.20
CA LEU A 104 1.50 -9.99 -0.99
C LEU A 104 0.02 -10.33 -0.81
N LYS A 105 -0.33 -11.62 -0.79
CA LYS A 105 -1.67 -12.09 -0.41
C LYS A 105 -1.87 -11.99 1.11
N SER A 106 -1.59 -10.81 1.66
CA SER A 106 -1.94 -10.49 3.02
C SER A 106 -3.47 -10.37 3.10
N GLY A 107 -4.08 -10.85 4.19
CA GLY A 107 -5.48 -10.55 4.49
C GLY A 107 -5.72 -9.06 4.78
N TYR A 108 -4.65 -8.26 4.86
CA TYR A 108 -4.69 -6.83 5.11
C TYR A 108 -4.25 -6.05 3.89
N GLN A 109 -5.01 -5.00 3.57
CA GLN A 109 -4.57 -3.97 2.63
C GLN A 109 -3.49 -3.12 3.31
N VAL A 110 -2.35 -2.95 2.65
CA VAL A 110 -1.27 -2.06 3.09
C VAL A 110 -1.28 -0.85 2.16
N TYR A 111 -1.30 0.34 2.73
CA TYR A 111 -1.27 1.61 2.03
C TYR A 111 0.08 2.29 2.28
N GLY A 112 0.68 2.85 1.23
CA GLY A 112 1.96 3.55 1.31
C GLY A 112 1.75 4.99 1.78
N PHE A 113 2.62 5.48 2.68
CA PHE A 113 2.63 6.89 3.06
C PHE A 113 3.43 7.72 2.04
N VAL A 114 2.84 8.81 1.57
CA VAL A 114 3.45 9.78 0.67
C VAL A 114 3.68 11.09 1.43
N PRO A 115 4.92 11.41 1.85
CA PRO A 115 5.23 12.68 2.49
C PRO A 115 5.28 13.81 1.45
N LEU A 116 4.78 14.99 1.82
CA LEU A 116 4.83 16.19 0.98
C LEU A 116 5.87 17.18 1.51
N LEU A 117 6.68 17.73 0.60
CA LEU A 117 7.65 18.79 0.93
C LEU A 117 6.99 20.18 1.01
N ALA A 118 5.86 20.36 0.33
CA ALA A 118 5.00 21.52 0.41
C ALA A 118 3.58 21.05 0.73
N PRO A 119 2.90 21.66 1.72
CA PRO A 119 1.57 21.21 2.09
C PRO A 119 0.57 21.52 0.99
N LEU A 120 -0.46 20.67 0.88
CA LEU A 120 -1.65 21.08 0.15
C LEU A 120 -2.42 22.06 1.03
N THR A 121 -2.76 23.21 0.46
CA THR A 121 -3.49 24.29 1.11
C THR A 121 -4.80 24.57 0.38
N SER A 122 -5.71 25.26 1.05
CA SER A 122 -6.98 25.68 0.49
C SER A 122 -7.27 27.13 0.85
N THR A 123 -7.83 27.89 -0.08
CA THR A 123 -8.28 29.28 0.15
C THR A 123 -9.55 29.36 0.99
N SER A 124 -10.18 28.23 1.31
CA SER A 124 -11.28 28.19 2.29
C SER A 124 -10.76 27.84 3.69
N TRP A 125 -9.47 27.53 3.85
CA TRP A 125 -8.92 27.06 5.11
C TRP A 125 -7.55 27.70 5.35
N ASP A 126 -7.45 29.01 5.11
CA ASP A 126 -6.24 29.82 5.25
C ASP A 126 -6.38 30.94 6.31
N GLY A 127 -7.32 30.75 7.25
CA GLY A 127 -7.57 31.65 8.38
C GLY A 127 -8.93 32.33 8.38
N ASP A 128 -9.83 31.89 7.49
CA ASP A 128 -11.20 32.38 7.43
C ASP A 128 -11.97 32.13 8.73
N ALA A 129 -12.86 33.07 9.05
CA ALA A 129 -13.69 33.04 10.25
C ALA A 129 -15.01 32.28 10.01
N TYR A 130 -15.25 31.26 10.81
CA TYR A 130 -16.39 30.36 10.71
C TYR A 130 -17.33 30.44 11.90
N SER A 131 -18.60 30.11 11.64
CA SER A 131 -19.60 29.85 12.68
C SER A 131 -19.63 28.35 13.02
N THR A 132 -20.34 28.00 14.08
CA THR A 132 -20.65 26.59 14.40
C THR A 132 -21.28 25.89 13.19
N ALA A 133 -20.72 24.74 12.84
CA ALA A 133 -21.15 23.93 11.72
C ALA A 133 -21.28 22.47 12.15
N ALA A 134 -22.40 21.84 11.79
CA ALA A 134 -22.56 20.40 11.89
C ALA A 134 -21.56 19.66 11.01
N LYS A 135 -21.44 18.34 11.18
CA LYS A 135 -20.60 17.49 10.33
C LYS A 135 -20.88 17.77 8.86
N THR A 136 -19.86 18.20 8.14
CA THR A 136 -19.94 18.60 6.74
C THR A 136 -18.75 18.01 6.01
N LEU A 137 -18.99 17.44 4.83
CA LEU A 137 -17.94 16.83 4.02
C LEU A 137 -17.05 17.90 3.37
N ILE A 138 -15.74 17.66 3.36
CA ILE A 138 -14.77 18.35 2.50
C ILE A 138 -14.32 17.35 1.46
N ASP A 139 -14.62 17.64 0.20
CA ASP A 139 -13.99 16.95 -0.93
C ASP A 139 -12.52 17.39 -1.00
N LEU A 140 -11.60 16.50 -0.60
CA LEU A 140 -10.18 16.83 -0.51
C LEU A 140 -9.55 17.01 -1.89
N SER A 141 -10.08 16.32 -2.90
CA SER A 141 -9.61 16.46 -4.26
C SER A 141 -10.00 17.80 -4.87
N ALA A 142 -11.19 18.31 -4.55
CA ALA A 142 -11.66 19.61 -5.02
C ALA A 142 -11.08 20.77 -4.20
N VAL A 143 -11.03 20.65 -2.86
CA VAL A 143 -10.72 21.76 -1.96
C VAL A 143 -9.22 21.93 -1.73
N PHE A 144 -8.46 20.82 -1.76
CA PHE A 144 -7.00 20.81 -1.52
C PHE A 144 -6.20 20.30 -2.72
N SER A 145 -6.84 19.91 -3.83
CA SER A 145 -6.16 19.25 -4.95
C SER A 145 -5.45 17.94 -4.55
N ALA A 146 -5.95 17.26 -3.51
CA ALA A 146 -5.41 15.97 -3.09
C ALA A 146 -5.72 14.88 -4.14
N PRO A 147 -4.87 13.85 -4.30
CA PRO A 147 -5.21 12.71 -5.15
C PRO A 147 -6.50 12.02 -4.68
N ALA A 148 -7.30 11.54 -5.64
CA ALA A 148 -8.51 10.78 -5.32
C ALA A 148 -8.19 9.42 -4.69
N GLY A 149 -9.07 8.94 -3.81
CA GLY A 149 -8.99 7.58 -3.26
C GLY A 149 -7.96 7.38 -2.14
N ILE A 150 -7.37 8.46 -1.61
CA ILE A 150 -6.53 8.41 -0.41
C ILE A 150 -7.30 7.76 0.76
N LYS A 151 -6.59 7.12 1.69
CA LYS A 151 -7.18 6.39 2.82
C LYS A 151 -7.05 7.09 4.15
N ALA A 152 -6.05 7.97 4.25
CA ALA A 152 -5.87 8.87 5.37
C ALA A 152 -5.01 10.06 4.91
N ALA A 153 -5.13 11.18 5.60
CA ALA A 153 -4.28 12.35 5.39
C ALA A 153 -3.69 12.84 6.72
N LEU A 154 -2.43 13.30 6.68
CA LEU A 154 -1.76 13.96 7.78
C LEU A 154 -2.12 15.45 7.74
N PHE A 155 -2.97 15.87 8.68
CA PHE A 155 -3.40 17.25 8.81
C PHE A 155 -2.55 17.98 9.85
N ARG A 156 -2.18 19.21 9.52
CA ARG A 156 -1.91 20.27 10.49
C ARG A 156 -3.16 21.12 10.60
N ILE A 157 -3.68 21.24 11.81
CA ILE A 157 -4.91 21.94 12.13
C ILE A 157 -4.53 23.10 13.06
N VAL A 158 -4.90 24.31 12.69
CA VAL A 158 -4.74 25.49 13.56
C VAL A 158 -6.08 26.17 13.66
N CYS A 159 -6.48 26.59 14.85
CA CYS A 159 -7.64 27.45 15.02
C CYS A 159 -7.48 28.40 16.20
N ARG A 160 -8.31 29.43 16.24
CA ARG A 160 -8.49 30.31 17.41
C ARG A 160 -9.94 30.79 17.44
N ASP A 161 -10.42 31.11 18.63
CA ASP A 161 -11.78 31.63 18.79
C ASP A 161 -11.80 32.84 19.73
N SER A 162 -12.55 33.89 19.36
CA SER A 162 -12.60 35.15 20.10
C SER A 162 -13.33 35.09 21.46
N GLY A 163 -14.04 34.00 21.74
CA GLY A 163 -14.74 33.73 23.00
C GLY A 163 -14.16 32.56 23.77
N SER A 164 -12.93 32.15 23.49
CA SER A 164 -12.32 30.94 24.05
C SER A 164 -12.07 31.00 25.55
N ALA A 165 -11.72 32.15 26.13
CA ALA A 165 -11.21 32.25 27.50
C ALA A 165 -12.20 31.82 28.58
N ALA A 166 -13.50 32.05 28.36
CA ALA A 166 -14.55 31.70 29.31
C ALA A 166 -15.40 30.50 28.86
N SER A 167 -15.12 29.93 27.69
CA SER A 167 -15.93 28.87 27.13
C SER A 167 -15.62 27.51 27.78
N THR A 168 -16.65 26.68 27.90
CA THR A 168 -16.58 25.26 28.25
C THR A 168 -17.26 24.39 27.19
N SER A 169 -17.56 24.96 26.02
CA SER A 169 -18.38 24.34 24.98
C SER A 169 -17.58 23.53 23.96
N ASN A 170 -16.35 23.10 24.29
CA ASN A 170 -15.51 22.29 23.41
C ASN A 170 -15.28 22.98 22.05
N LEU A 171 -14.82 24.24 22.09
CA LEU A 171 -14.60 25.07 20.91
C LEU A 171 -13.42 24.55 20.11
N GLY A 172 -13.54 24.53 18.78
CA GLY A 172 -12.48 24.02 17.93
C GLY A 172 -12.94 23.35 16.64
N VAL A 173 -12.01 22.60 16.06
CA VAL A 173 -12.14 21.94 14.75
C VAL A 173 -11.90 20.45 14.89
N MET A 174 -12.91 19.65 14.55
CA MET A 174 -12.83 18.19 14.57
C MET A 174 -12.88 17.64 13.15
N LEU A 175 -11.94 16.76 12.80
CA LEU A 175 -11.93 16.03 11.53
C LEU A 175 -12.25 14.54 11.76
N SER A 176 -12.96 13.90 10.83
CA SER A 176 -13.35 12.48 10.91
C SER A 176 -13.60 11.83 9.55
N PRO A 177 -13.56 10.48 9.47
CA PRO A 177 -13.97 9.72 8.28
C PRO A 177 -15.50 9.59 8.11
N ASN A 178 -16.28 10.16 9.02
CA ASN A 178 -17.72 9.86 9.12
C ASN A 178 -18.56 11.09 9.50
N ASP A 179 -19.84 11.00 9.16
CA ASP A 179 -20.90 11.96 9.48
C ASP A 179 -21.61 11.60 10.79
N THR A 180 -20.85 11.39 11.87
CA THR A 180 -21.41 11.21 13.22
C THR A 180 -21.03 12.38 14.10
N ALA A 181 -22.03 13.07 14.65
CA ALA A 181 -21.82 14.25 15.48
C ALA A 181 -20.87 13.95 16.67
N SER A 182 -19.92 14.85 16.90
CA SER A 182 -18.93 14.76 17.98
C SER A 182 -18.08 13.48 17.98
N ASN A 183 -18.01 12.77 16.85
CA ASN A 183 -17.12 11.64 16.64
C ASN A 183 -15.96 12.04 15.72
N GLY A 184 -14.73 11.76 16.14
CA GLY A 184 -13.55 11.97 15.31
C GLY A 184 -12.26 11.57 16.03
N PRO A 185 -11.22 11.15 15.28
CA PRO A 185 -9.91 10.83 15.83
C PRO A 185 -9.13 12.05 16.33
N VAL A 186 -9.46 13.26 15.87
CA VAL A 186 -8.75 14.49 16.21
C VAL A 186 -9.72 15.62 16.50
N HIS A 187 -9.40 16.43 17.52
CA HIS A 187 -10.08 17.68 17.82
C HIS A 187 -9.06 18.73 18.24
N CYS A 188 -8.83 19.75 17.40
CA CYS A 188 -8.03 20.91 17.78
C CYS A 188 -8.90 21.83 18.64
N ARG A 189 -8.72 21.77 19.96
CA ARG A 189 -9.58 22.41 20.95
C ARG A 189 -8.93 23.69 21.48
N VAL A 190 -9.72 24.76 21.56
CA VAL A 190 -9.26 26.09 22.02
C VAL A 190 -10.00 26.64 23.24
N ASP A 191 -11.07 26.00 23.72
CA ASP A 191 -11.77 26.50 24.92
C ASP A 191 -10.89 26.47 26.17
N GLY A 192 -11.02 27.52 26.99
CA GLY A 192 -10.18 27.77 28.15
C GLY A 192 -8.84 28.44 27.83
N LEU A 193 -8.45 28.55 26.55
CA LEU A 193 -7.32 29.39 26.14
C LEU A 193 -7.72 30.86 26.13
N PRO A 194 -6.82 31.82 26.41
CA PRO A 194 -7.12 33.23 26.25
C PRO A 194 -7.69 33.52 24.85
N ASN A 195 -8.59 34.51 24.76
CA ASN A 195 -9.25 34.86 23.51
C ASN A 195 -8.22 35.09 22.39
N ASP A 196 -8.55 34.58 21.19
CA ASP A 196 -7.74 34.73 19.97
C ASP A 196 -6.34 34.09 20.03
N VAL A 197 -6.08 33.20 20.99
CA VAL A 197 -4.86 32.38 21.02
C VAL A 197 -4.99 31.20 20.07
N LEU A 198 -3.94 30.97 19.29
CA LEU A 198 -3.84 29.83 18.37
C LEU A 198 -3.68 28.53 19.15
N GLY A 199 -4.63 27.61 18.96
CA GLY A 199 -4.45 26.18 19.21
C GLY A 199 -3.94 25.50 17.95
N GLU A 200 -3.08 24.50 18.12
CA GLU A 200 -2.52 23.73 17.01
C GLU A 200 -2.51 22.24 17.34
N GLU A 201 -2.86 21.41 16.36
CA GLU A 201 -2.87 19.95 16.46
C GLU A 201 -2.36 19.33 15.15
N ASN A 202 -1.66 18.20 15.24
CA ASN A 202 -1.20 17.44 14.08
C ASN A 202 -1.67 16.00 14.19
N ALA A 203 -2.43 15.51 13.21
CA ALA A 203 -3.01 14.17 13.29
C ALA A 203 -3.17 13.50 11.93
N VAL A 204 -3.10 12.18 11.95
CA VAL A 204 -3.51 11.34 10.83
C VAL A 204 -5.02 11.11 10.94
N VAL A 205 -5.76 11.52 9.92
CA VAL A 205 -7.21 11.40 9.86
C VAL A 205 -7.57 10.40 8.76
N PRO A 206 -8.21 9.27 9.09
CA PRO A 206 -8.77 8.37 8.09
C PRO A 206 -9.81 9.09 7.24
N CYS A 207 -9.88 8.73 5.97
CA CYS A 207 -10.86 9.25 5.04
C CYS A 207 -12.10 8.36 4.95
N ASP A 208 -13.16 8.88 4.35
CA ASP A 208 -14.32 8.10 3.94
C ASP A 208 -13.99 7.15 2.77
N ALA A 209 -15.01 6.50 2.20
CA ALA A 209 -14.82 5.57 1.09
C ALA A 209 -14.28 6.22 -0.20
N ASN A 210 -14.50 7.54 -0.39
CA ASN A 210 -14.09 8.30 -1.57
C ASN A 210 -12.70 8.94 -1.41
N GLY A 211 -12.21 9.04 -0.18
CA GLY A 211 -10.95 9.69 0.16
C GLY A 211 -11.12 11.08 0.75
N ASP A 212 -12.30 11.38 1.26
CA ASP A 212 -12.68 12.69 1.79
C ASP A 212 -12.83 12.67 3.32
N VAL A 213 -12.97 13.84 3.93
CA VAL A 213 -13.10 13.97 5.40
C VAL A 213 -14.27 14.87 5.78
N TYR A 214 -14.89 14.58 6.91
CA TYR A 214 -15.89 15.44 7.52
C TYR A 214 -15.24 16.37 8.54
N TYR A 215 -15.62 17.63 8.53
CA TYR A 215 -15.29 18.57 9.60
C TYR A 215 -16.52 18.88 10.46
N GLN A 216 -16.31 19.21 11.72
CA GLN A 216 -17.31 19.84 12.59
C GLN A 216 -16.65 21.03 13.28
N LEU A 217 -17.35 22.17 13.29
CA LEU A 217 -16.86 23.41 13.91
C LEU A 217 -17.73 23.74 15.11
N THR A 218 -17.09 24.10 16.22
CA THR A 218 -17.77 24.68 17.37
C THR A 218 -17.16 26.04 17.66
N ALA A 219 -17.92 27.10 17.38
CA ALA A 219 -17.51 28.49 17.57
C ALA A 219 -18.24 29.10 18.77
N SER A 220 -17.63 30.07 19.46
CA SER A 220 -18.31 30.78 20.56
C SER A 220 -19.43 31.70 20.09
N GLY A 221 -19.40 32.10 18.81
CA GLY A 221 -20.42 32.93 18.19
C GLY A 221 -20.43 32.81 16.67
N ALA A 222 -21.12 33.72 16.02
CA ALA A 222 -21.15 33.80 14.57
C ALA A 222 -19.79 34.33 14.06
N SER A 223 -19.13 33.56 13.18
CA SER A 223 -17.85 33.92 12.57
C SER A 223 -16.77 34.31 13.59
N THR A 224 -16.65 33.53 14.67
CA THR A 224 -15.64 33.75 15.72
C THR A 224 -14.48 32.77 15.68
N LEU A 225 -14.61 31.66 14.93
CA LEU A 225 -13.60 30.61 14.86
C LEU A 225 -12.78 30.75 13.57
N ASP A 226 -11.55 31.25 13.68
CA ASP A 226 -10.62 31.30 12.55
C ASP A 226 -9.94 29.92 12.38
N VAL A 227 -9.88 29.39 11.15
CA VAL A 227 -9.36 28.04 10.90
C VAL A 227 -8.34 27.98 9.76
N TRP A 228 -7.22 27.30 10.01
CA TRP A 228 -6.25 26.89 9.00
C TRP A 228 -6.14 25.37 8.94
N LEU A 229 -6.24 24.81 7.74
CA LEU A 229 -6.00 23.39 7.47
C LEU A 229 -4.91 23.24 6.42
N GLN A 230 -4.00 22.29 6.65
CA GLN A 230 -2.94 21.95 5.72
C GLN A 230 -2.73 20.44 5.70
N ILE A 231 -2.49 19.85 4.52
CA ILE A 231 -2.17 18.43 4.38
C ILE A 231 -0.68 18.27 4.08
N TRP A 232 0.03 17.54 4.93
CA TRP A 232 1.48 17.32 4.84
C TRP A 232 1.88 15.93 4.32
N GLY A 233 0.89 15.07 4.07
CA GLY A 233 1.08 13.75 3.50
C GLY A 233 -0.20 12.94 3.51
N TYR A 234 -0.21 11.81 2.82
CA TYR A 234 -1.39 10.94 2.72
C TYR A 234 -1.02 9.47 2.52
N TRP A 235 -1.98 8.57 2.74
CA TRP A 235 -1.86 7.13 2.51
C TRP A 235 -2.67 6.72 1.29
N ILE A 236 -2.08 5.93 0.38
CA ILE A 236 -2.74 5.40 -0.84
C ILE A 236 -2.21 4.01 -1.25
#